data_AF-A0A6P0HZ47-F1
#
_entry.id   AF-A0A6P0HZ47-F1
#
_cell.length_a   1.000
_cell.length_b   1.000
_cell.length_c   1.000
_cell.angle_alpha   90.00
_cell.angle_beta   90.00
_cell.angle_gamma   90.00
#
_symmetry.space_group_name_H-M   'P 1'
#
loop_
_entity.id
_entity.type
_entity.pdbx_description
1 polymer ?
#
loop_
_entity_poly.entity_id
_entity_poly.type
_entity_poly.pdbx_seq_one_letter_code
_entity_poly.pdbx_strand_id
1 'polypeptide(L)'
;MINPKNPFTVGKTVPPERFVGRKYEINSTFAQIGNGGHVAIWGGSGMGKSSLLEVLKSPEVWQKRGFDPSGVIIVYFSCLNIEPFLASEFWREILK
;
A
#
# COMPACT_ATOMS: atom_id res chain seq x y z
N MET A 1 22.97 12.89 -2.32
CA MET A 1 24.04 12.03 -1.76
C MET A 1 23.41 11.05 -0.78
N ILE A 2 23.61 9.75 -0.98
CA ILE A 2 23.12 8.72 -0.04
C ILE A 2 24.16 8.60 1.08
N ASN A 3 23.78 8.92 2.31
CA ASN A 3 24.63 8.71 3.49
C ASN A 3 24.54 7.21 3.88
N PRO A 4 25.62 6.42 3.76
CA PRO A 4 25.59 4.97 4.01
C PRO A 4 25.29 4.60 5.47
N LYS A 5 25.29 5.57 6.40
CA LYS A 5 24.91 5.38 7.81
C LYS A 5 23.47 5.75 8.15
N ASN A 6 22.68 6.29 7.20
CA ASN A 6 21.30 6.67 7.50
C ASN A 6 20.40 5.42 7.49
N PRO A 7 19.80 5.01 8.63
CA PRO A 7 18.89 3.86 8.65
C PRO A 7 17.53 4.16 8.00
N PHE A 8 17.22 5.45 7.74
CA PHE A 8 15.93 5.88 7.22
C PHE A 8 15.89 5.97 5.70
N THR A 9 14.78 5.52 5.11
CA THR A 9 14.46 5.71 3.69
C THR A 9 13.87 7.10 3.48
N VAL A 10 14.50 7.91 2.62
CA VAL A 10 14.07 9.29 2.35
C VAL A 10 13.55 9.41 0.91
N GLY A 11 12.40 10.06 0.75
CA GLY A 11 11.82 10.39 -0.56
C GLY A 11 11.24 9.20 -1.35
N LYS A 12 11.20 8.01 -0.75
CA LYS A 12 10.66 6.78 -1.35
C LYS A 12 9.80 6.05 -0.32
N THR A 13 8.99 5.12 -0.79
CA THR A 13 8.27 4.20 0.09
C THR A 13 9.26 3.32 0.87
N VAL A 14 8.90 2.98 2.09
CA VAL A 14 9.67 2.09 2.97
C VAL A 14 9.26 0.66 2.62
N PRO A 15 10.21 -0.26 2.40
CA PRO A 15 9.86 -1.66 2.13
C PRO A 15 9.21 -2.30 3.37
N PRO A 16 8.32 -3.30 3.20
CA PRO A 16 7.55 -3.89 4.30
C PRO A 16 8.40 -4.37 5.49
N GLU A 17 9.60 -4.88 5.24
CA GLU A 17 10.50 -5.44 6.27
C GLU A 17 11.08 -4.36 7.19
N ARG A 18 11.08 -3.11 6.75
CA ARG A 18 11.58 -1.95 7.51
C ARG A 18 10.47 -1.03 7.97
N PHE A 19 9.22 -1.37 7.72
CA PHE A 19 8.08 -0.57 8.11
C PHE A 19 7.76 -0.77 9.60
N VAL A 20 7.64 0.34 10.34
CA VAL A 20 7.47 0.32 11.80
C VAL A 20 6.18 1.03 12.21
N GLY A 21 5.45 0.45 13.15
CA GLY A 21 4.23 1.04 13.73
C GLY A 21 2.97 0.76 12.92
N ARG A 22 1.97 1.67 13.02
CA ARG A 22 0.69 1.63 12.28
C ARG A 22 -0.10 0.32 12.40
N LYS A 23 0.06 -0.39 13.53
CA LYS A 23 -0.58 -1.68 13.78
C LYS A 23 -2.11 -1.57 13.68
N TYR A 24 -2.68 -0.48 14.18
CA TYR A 24 -4.11 -0.22 14.12
C TYR A 24 -4.61 -0.10 12.68
N GLU A 25 -3.95 0.71 11.85
CA GLU A 25 -4.33 0.92 10.44
C GLU A 25 -4.18 -0.36 9.63
N ILE A 26 -3.09 -1.12 9.85
CA ILE A 26 -2.89 -2.41 9.18
C ILE A 26 -4.01 -3.37 9.57
N ASN A 27 -4.25 -3.57 10.87
CA ASN A 27 -5.26 -4.52 11.35
C ASN A 27 -6.67 -4.13 10.88
N SER A 28 -7.02 -2.83 10.95
CA SER A 28 -8.32 -2.33 10.50
C SER A 28 -8.51 -2.53 9.00
N THR A 29 -7.45 -2.35 8.21
CA THR A 29 -7.51 -2.56 6.76
C THR A 29 -7.72 -4.02 6.40
N PHE A 30 -6.97 -4.94 7.02
CA PHE A 30 -7.18 -6.38 6.79
C PHE A 30 -8.56 -6.86 7.26
N ALA A 31 -9.09 -6.32 8.36
CA ALA A 31 -10.45 -6.63 8.80
C ALA A 31 -11.51 -6.16 7.79
N GLN A 32 -11.31 -5.00 7.15
CA GLN A 32 -12.22 -4.52 6.11
C GLN A 32 -12.10 -5.35 4.82
N ILE A 33 -10.88 -5.65 4.37
CA ILE A 33 -10.64 -6.51 3.20
C ILE A 33 -11.33 -7.87 3.38
N GLY A 34 -11.17 -8.51 4.55
CA GLY A 34 -11.80 -9.79 4.84
C GLY A 34 -13.33 -9.78 4.83
N ASN A 35 -13.94 -8.60 5.00
CA ASN A 35 -15.39 -8.40 4.94
C ASN A 35 -15.88 -7.83 3.60
N GLY A 36 -15.01 -7.75 2.57
CA GLY A 36 -15.35 -7.12 1.29
C GLY A 36 -15.57 -5.60 1.38
N GLY A 37 -15.07 -4.96 2.44
CA GLY A 37 -15.19 -3.54 2.70
C GLY A 37 -14.11 -2.68 2.02
N HIS A 38 -14.11 -1.39 2.36
CA HIS A 38 -13.16 -0.41 1.82
C HIS A 38 -12.59 0.46 2.94
N VAL A 39 -11.37 0.96 2.74
CA VAL A 39 -10.68 1.86 3.69
C VAL A 39 -10.09 3.04 2.96
N ALA A 40 -10.40 4.24 3.44
CA ALA A 40 -9.76 5.48 3.01
C ALA A 40 -8.64 5.87 3.99
N ILE A 41 -7.40 5.95 3.49
CA ILE A 41 -6.24 6.39 4.27
C ILE A 41 -5.92 7.84 3.90
N TRP A 42 -6.05 8.75 4.85
CA TRP A 42 -5.82 10.18 4.64
C TRP A 42 -4.81 10.75 5.66
N GLY A 43 -4.25 11.91 5.34
CA GLY A 43 -3.24 12.57 6.18
C GLY A 43 -2.24 13.40 5.35
N GLY A 44 -1.42 14.19 6.03
CA GLY A 44 -0.45 15.09 5.40
C GLY A 44 0.57 14.39 4.49
N SER A 45 1.23 15.17 3.63
CA SER A 45 2.34 14.68 2.80
C SER A 45 3.48 14.16 3.69
N GLY A 46 4.18 13.11 3.23
CA GLY A 46 5.29 12.51 3.98
C GLY A 46 4.90 11.64 5.19
N MET A 47 3.62 11.48 5.54
CA MET A 47 3.19 10.68 6.69
C MET A 47 3.29 9.15 6.52
N GLY A 48 3.86 8.67 5.41
CA GLY A 48 4.06 7.24 5.16
C GLY A 48 2.85 6.48 4.60
N LYS A 49 1.84 7.18 4.05
CA LYS A 49 0.64 6.55 3.46
C LYS A 49 0.99 5.56 2.34
N SER A 50 1.83 5.96 1.39
CA SER A 50 2.26 5.07 0.30
C SER A 50 3.11 3.90 0.81
N SER A 51 3.94 4.11 1.84
CA SER A 51 4.68 3.02 2.50
C SER A 51 3.75 2.03 3.21
N LEU A 52 2.63 2.50 3.79
CA LEU A 52 1.61 1.62 4.33
C LEU A 52 0.95 0.78 3.23
N LEU A 53 0.69 1.35 2.05
CA LEU A 53 0.16 0.59 0.90
C LEU A 53 1.16 -0.48 0.42
N GLU A 54 2.47 -0.21 0.43
CA GLU A 54 3.50 -1.23 0.14
C GLU A 54 3.41 -2.44 1.10
N VAL A 55 3.17 -2.18 2.39
CA VAL A 55 2.98 -3.23 3.41
C VAL A 55 1.70 -4.02 3.15
N LEU A 56 0.61 -3.34 2.83
CA LEU A 56 -0.69 -3.98 2.60
C LEU A 56 -0.70 -4.85 1.34
N LYS A 57 0.14 -4.56 0.34
CA LYS A 57 0.26 -5.40 -0.87
C LYS A 57 1.27 -6.55 -0.77
N SER A 58 2.03 -6.64 0.32
CA SER A 58 3.06 -7.68 0.48
C SER A 58 2.44 -9.05 0.76
N PRO A 59 2.67 -10.07 -0.09
CA PRO A 59 2.19 -11.43 0.16
C PRO A 59 2.68 -12.00 1.50
N GLU A 60 3.90 -11.64 1.92
CA GLU A 60 4.48 -12.07 3.19
C GLU A 60 3.69 -11.53 4.38
N VAL A 61 3.16 -10.30 4.27
CA VAL A 61 2.29 -9.70 5.29
C VAL A 61 0.95 -10.42 5.34
N TRP A 62 0.40 -10.83 4.21
CA TRP A 62 -0.84 -11.62 4.14
C TRP A 62 -0.67 -12.99 4.80
N GLN A 63 0.39 -13.73 4.45
CA GLN A 63 0.70 -15.04 5.03
C GLN A 63 0.87 -14.97 6.55
N LYS A 64 1.61 -13.96 7.05
CA LYS A 64 1.77 -13.73 8.51
C LYS A 64 0.45 -13.48 9.24
N ARG A 65 -0.61 -13.13 8.50
CA ARG A 65 -1.95 -12.85 9.04
C ARG A 65 -2.94 -13.99 8.79
N GLY A 66 -2.47 -15.13 8.27
CA GLY A 66 -3.30 -16.31 8.02
C GLY A 66 -4.13 -16.24 6.75
N PHE A 67 -3.87 -15.28 5.87
CA PHE A 67 -4.49 -15.23 4.55
C PHE A 67 -3.62 -15.97 3.53
N ASP A 68 -4.25 -16.70 2.62
CA ASP A 68 -3.60 -17.28 1.45
C ASP A 68 -3.51 -16.23 0.33
N PRO A 69 -2.31 -15.70 0.02
CA PRO A 69 -2.16 -14.71 -1.04
C PRO A 69 -2.41 -15.27 -2.45
N SER A 70 -2.42 -16.60 -2.64
CA SER A 70 -2.68 -17.21 -3.96
C SER A 70 -4.16 -17.10 -4.37
N GLY A 71 -5.06 -16.90 -3.41
CA GLY A 71 -6.50 -16.74 -3.65
C GLY A 71 -6.93 -15.31 -4.00
N VAL A 72 -6.01 -14.35 -4.12
CA VAL A 72 -6.34 -12.94 -4.34
C VAL A 72 -5.47 -12.31 -5.43
N ILE A 73 -6.05 -11.32 -6.11
CA ILE A 73 -5.32 -10.44 -7.03
C ILE A 73 -5.21 -9.07 -6.37
N ILE A 74 -3.97 -8.61 -6.16
CA ILE A 74 -3.71 -7.29 -5.58
C ILE A 74 -3.28 -6.34 -6.70
N VAL A 75 -4.08 -5.29 -6.92
CA VAL A 75 -3.77 -4.24 -7.89
C VAL A 75 -3.30 -2.99 -7.15
N TYR A 76 -2.07 -2.56 -7.44
CA TYR A 76 -1.51 -1.33 -6.88
C TYR A 76 -1.34 -0.29 -7.99
N PHE A 77 -2.06 0.81 -7.89
CA PHE A 77 -2.12 1.83 -8.93
C PHE A 77 -1.99 3.24 -8.34
N SER A 78 -1.20 4.08 -9.00
CA SER A 78 -1.08 5.51 -8.67
C SER A 78 -1.93 6.33 -9.62
N CYS A 79 -2.94 7.03 -9.11
CA CYS A 79 -3.76 7.93 -9.91
C CYS A 79 -2.97 9.09 -10.53
N LEU A 80 -1.79 9.41 -9.99
CA LEU A 80 -0.87 10.41 -10.58
C LEU A 80 -0.29 9.97 -11.92
N ASN A 81 -0.44 8.69 -12.29
CA ASN A 81 -0.02 8.20 -13.60
C ASN A 81 -1.03 8.54 -14.71
N ILE A 82 -2.19 9.11 -14.37
CA ILE A 82 -3.22 9.54 -15.32
C ILE A 82 -3.37 11.05 -15.20
N GLU A 83 -2.98 11.78 -16.24
CA GLU A 83 -3.03 13.25 -16.26
C GLU A 83 -3.71 13.76 -17.55
N PRO A 84 -4.88 14.43 -17.45
CA PRO A 84 -5.68 14.65 -16.25
C PRO A 84 -6.35 13.35 -15.76
N PHE A 85 -6.65 13.24 -14.46
CA PHE A 85 -7.34 12.06 -13.94
C PHE A 85 -8.75 11.93 -14.54
N LEU A 86 -8.99 10.81 -15.22
CA LEU A 86 -10.27 10.44 -15.81
C LEU A 86 -10.60 8.99 -15.43
N ALA A 87 -11.78 8.77 -14.87
CA ALA A 87 -12.19 7.44 -14.39
C ALA A 87 -12.22 6.38 -15.51
N SER A 88 -12.56 6.77 -16.75
CA SER A 88 -12.52 5.89 -17.93
C SER A 88 -11.11 5.39 -18.22
N GLU A 89 -10.11 6.27 -18.10
CA GLU A 89 -8.70 5.96 -18.35
C GLU A 89 -8.16 5.02 -17.27
N PHE A 90 -8.59 5.21 -16.02
CA PHE A 90 -8.29 4.30 -14.91
C PHE A 90 -8.79 2.89 -15.19
N TRP A 91 -10.06 2.72 -15.52
CA TRP A 91 -10.63 1.40 -15.79
C TRP A 91 -9.98 0.73 -17.00
N ARG A 92 -9.67 1.50 -18.04
CA ARG A 92 -8.95 0.97 -19.20
C ARG A 92 -7.56 0.47 -18.82
N GLU A 93 -6.86 1.14 -17.91
CA GLU A 93 -5.51 0.71 -17.50
C GLU A 93 -5.53 -0.51 -16.59
N ILE A 94 -6.53 -0.64 -15.72
CA ILE A 94 -6.66 -1.74 -14.75
C ILE A 94 -7.16 -3.03 -15.40
N LEU A 95 -7.98 -2.93 -16.46
CA LEU A 95 -8.64 -4.08 -17.10
C LEU A 95 -7.92 -4.61 -18.36
N LYS A 96 -6.80 -4.01 -18.75
CA LYS A 96 -5.93 -4.56 -19.80
C LYS A 96 -5.22 -5.82 -19.31
#